data_AF-A0A1P8WM73-F1
#
_entry.id   AF-A0A1P8WM73-F1
#
_cell.length_a   1.000
_cell.length_b   1.000
_cell.length_c   1.000
_cell.angle_alpha   90.00
_cell.angle_beta   90.00
_cell.angle_gamma   90.00
#
_symmetry.space_group_name_H-M   'P 1'
#
loop_
_entity.id
_entity.type
_entity.pdbx_description
1 polymer ?
#
loop_
_entity_poly.entity_id
_entity_poly.type
_entity_poly.pdbx_seq_one_letter_code
_entity_poly.pdbx_strand_id
1 'polypeptide(L)'
;MDQIIDAVNDLINDHWLKFVTALGFTAIGWLIARRRAASEWKQREFFHRINFSLTSLRDGTLTIRTLAEKACRDVFLNDEAVRQLTKAAQQTTAGQPLIPVPKDDCWYFLNAVLNEVSEQFAAGLLTREAGQSTTSTSYVICLTNECNGQVRTRKIRALVVRKDLLSNLPKERPKFESPNHHVRWETLLHLAAMFKKEPWQFLEMEVVTPA
;
A
#
# COMPACT_ATOMS: atom_id res chain seq x y z
N MET A 1 -51.07 4.04 -25.89
CA MET A 1 -50.38 4.74 -24.79
C MET A 1 -51.02 4.36 -23.46
N ASP A 2 -52.35 4.39 -23.39
CA ASP A 2 -53.12 4.04 -22.18
C ASP A 2 -52.85 2.62 -21.65
N GLN A 3 -52.79 1.60 -22.52
CA GLN A 3 -52.46 0.22 -22.10
C GLN A 3 -51.07 0.07 -21.46
N ILE A 4 -50.10 0.92 -21.84
CA ILE A 4 -48.75 0.90 -21.24
C ILE A 4 -48.80 1.60 -19.88
N ILE A 5 -49.57 2.67 -19.75
CA ILE A 5 -49.76 3.41 -18.49
C ILE A 5 -50.50 2.54 -17.47
N ASP A 6 -51.52 1.80 -17.89
CA ASP A 6 -52.28 0.89 -17.03
C ASP A 6 -51.42 -0.30 -16.57
N ALA A 7 -50.67 -0.92 -17.48
CA ALA A 7 -49.74 -1.98 -17.13
C ALA A 7 -48.63 -1.52 -16.18
N VAL A 8 -48.14 -0.28 -16.33
CA VAL A 8 -47.16 0.32 -15.41
C VAL A 8 -47.79 0.62 -14.04
N ASN A 9 -49.02 1.11 -14.00
CA ASN A 9 -49.74 1.37 -12.75
C ASN A 9 -50.02 0.09 -11.97
N ASP A 10 -50.44 -0.98 -12.65
CA ASP A 10 -50.68 -2.29 -12.01
C ASP A 10 -49.38 -2.87 -11.44
N LEU A 11 -48.28 -2.78 -12.19
CA LEU A 11 -46.98 -3.28 -11.75
C LEU A 11 -46.39 -2.46 -10.59
N ILE A 12 -46.67 -1.15 -10.56
CA ILE A 12 -46.34 -0.29 -9.41
C ILE A 12 -47.22 -0.66 -8.22
N ASN A 13 -48.53 -0.84 -8.38
CA ASN A 13 -49.42 -1.18 -7.27
C ASN A 13 -49.13 -2.58 -6.68
N ASP A 14 -48.73 -3.55 -7.49
CA ASP A 14 -48.38 -4.89 -7.01
C ASP A 14 -47.01 -4.94 -6.32
N HIS A 15 -46.11 -4.00 -6.65
CA HIS A 15 -44.72 -4.06 -6.19
C HIS A 15 -44.22 -2.77 -5.51
N TRP A 16 -45.07 -1.79 -5.21
CA TRP A 16 -44.65 -0.51 -4.59
C TRP A 16 -43.93 -0.74 -3.26
N LEU A 17 -44.38 -1.73 -2.47
CA LEU A 17 -43.72 -2.07 -1.22
C LEU A 17 -42.29 -2.60 -1.46
N LYS A 18 -42.07 -3.37 -2.54
CA LYS A 18 -40.73 -3.83 -2.96
C LYS A 18 -39.87 -2.66 -3.43
N PHE A 19 -40.45 -1.72 -4.17
CA PHE A 19 -39.73 -0.53 -4.63
C PHE A 19 -39.35 0.40 -3.47
N VAL A 20 -40.27 0.66 -2.52
CA VAL A 20 -40.02 1.48 -1.34
C VAL A 20 -38.98 0.83 -0.42
N THR A 21 -39.06 -0.49 -0.21
CA THR A 21 -38.04 -1.19 0.59
C THR A 21 -36.68 -1.19 -0.10
N ALA A 22 -36.61 -1.45 -1.41
CA ALA A 22 -35.36 -1.37 -2.18
C ALA A 22 -34.75 0.05 -2.17
N LEU A 23 -35.57 1.09 -2.35
CA LEU A 23 -35.16 2.49 -2.23
C LEU A 23 -34.67 2.80 -0.80
N GLY A 24 -35.37 2.31 0.22
CA GLY A 24 -34.96 2.47 1.62
C GLY A 24 -33.60 1.86 1.91
N PHE A 25 -33.37 0.60 1.53
CA PHE A 25 -32.07 -0.07 1.70
C PHE A 25 -30.96 0.63 0.90
N THR A 26 -31.25 1.06 -0.32
CA THR A 26 -30.30 1.80 -1.16
C THR A 26 -29.91 3.14 -0.53
N ALA A 27 -30.88 3.89 -0.03
CA ALA A 27 -30.66 5.18 0.63
C ALA A 27 -29.86 5.03 1.93
N ILE A 28 -30.16 4.01 2.74
CA ILE A 28 -29.40 3.70 3.97
C ILE A 28 -27.97 3.31 3.61
N GLY A 29 -27.77 2.42 2.64
CA GLY A 29 -26.45 2.01 2.16
C GLY A 29 -25.62 3.20 1.66
N TRP A 30 -26.23 4.08 0.86
CA TRP A 30 -25.60 5.29 0.36
C TRP A 30 -25.20 6.27 1.48
N LEU A 31 -26.07 6.49 2.47
CA LEU A 31 -25.79 7.35 3.62
C LEU A 31 -24.61 6.82 4.45
N ILE A 32 -24.55 5.50 4.70
CA ILE A 32 -23.45 4.87 5.43
C ILE A 32 -22.14 5.00 4.65
N ALA A 33 -22.15 4.70 3.35
CA ALA A 33 -20.98 4.81 2.48
C ALA A 33 -20.46 6.26 2.42
N ARG A 34 -21.35 7.24 2.25
CA ARG A 34 -20.98 8.67 2.21
C ARG A 34 -20.41 9.16 3.53
N ARG A 35 -20.95 8.72 4.67
CA ARG A 35 -20.43 9.06 6.00
C ARG A 35 -19.03 8.50 6.23
N ARG A 36 -18.78 7.24 5.83
CA ARG A 36 -17.45 6.63 5.89
C ARG A 36 -16.43 7.38 5.03
N ALA A 37 -16.76 7.64 3.77
CA ALA A 37 -15.90 8.39 2.87
C ALA A 37 -15.59 9.81 3.38
N ALA A 38 -16.57 10.50 3.96
CA ALA A 38 -16.36 11.81 4.56
C ALA A 38 -15.45 11.75 5.81
N SER A 39 -15.58 10.70 6.63
CA SER A 39 -14.73 10.47 7.79
C SER A 39 -13.28 10.18 7.37
N GLU A 40 -13.07 9.30 6.39
CA GLU A 40 -11.74 8.98 5.85
C GLU A 40 -11.06 10.23 5.26
N TRP A 41 -11.82 11.05 4.53
CA TRP A 41 -11.31 12.33 4.01
C TRP A 41 -10.92 13.30 5.14
N LYS A 42 -11.72 13.39 6.20
CA LYS A 42 -11.44 14.22 7.37
C LYS A 42 -10.21 13.74 8.15
N GLN A 43 -10.06 12.42 8.27
CA GLN A 43 -8.94 11.79 8.97
C GLN A 43 -7.66 11.71 8.12
N ARG A 44 -7.77 11.94 6.80
CA ARG A 44 -6.67 11.80 5.81
C ARG A 44 -5.99 10.44 5.90
N GLU A 45 -6.80 9.40 6.12
CA GLU A 45 -6.36 8.01 6.20
C GLU A 45 -6.77 7.30 4.91
N PHE A 46 -5.78 6.83 4.14
CA PHE A 46 -6.02 6.17 2.85
C PHE A 46 -5.54 4.72 2.90
N PHE A 47 -6.06 3.95 3.86
CA PHE A 47 -5.69 2.54 4.02
C PHE A 47 -6.27 1.60 2.95
N HIS A 48 -7.21 2.09 2.14
CA HIS A 48 -7.73 1.34 0.99
C HIS A 48 -6.75 1.30 -0.19
N ARG A 49 -5.63 2.05 -0.12
CA ARG A 49 -4.56 2.05 -1.13
C ARG A 49 -3.23 1.68 -0.51
N ILE A 50 -2.40 1.06 -1.33
CA ILE A 50 -1.00 0.80 -1.03
C ILE A 50 -0.12 1.62 -1.97
N ASN A 51 0.85 2.33 -1.38
CA ASN A 51 1.86 3.07 -2.12
C ASN A 51 3.17 2.29 -2.12
N PHE A 52 3.70 2.01 -3.30
CA PHE A 52 5.00 1.39 -3.49
C PHE A 52 6.02 2.51 -3.59
N SER A 53 6.90 2.65 -2.59
CA SER A 53 7.86 3.75 -2.55
C SER A 53 9.29 3.22 -2.56
N LEU A 54 10.07 3.68 -3.53
CA LEU A 54 11.51 3.49 -3.59
C LEU A 54 12.18 4.57 -2.74
N THR A 55 13.01 4.14 -1.80
CA THR A 55 13.87 5.03 -1.01
C THR A 55 15.31 4.86 -1.46
N SER A 56 15.99 5.96 -1.79
CA SER A 56 17.39 5.92 -2.20
C SER A 56 18.18 7.11 -1.66
N LEU A 57 19.48 6.92 -1.51
CA LEU A 57 20.42 7.97 -1.15
C LEU A 57 21.29 8.29 -2.37
N ARG A 58 21.18 9.50 -2.91
CA ARG A 58 21.96 9.96 -4.07
C ARG A 58 22.68 11.24 -3.68
N ASP A 59 24.00 11.26 -3.84
CA ASP A 59 24.85 12.43 -3.55
C ASP A 59 24.60 13.02 -2.15
N GLY A 60 24.46 12.14 -1.15
CA GLY A 60 24.16 12.52 0.24
C GLY A 60 22.75 13.04 0.49
N THR A 61 21.84 12.94 -0.49
CA THR A 61 20.44 13.39 -0.40
C THR A 61 19.49 12.20 -0.39
N LEU A 62 18.63 12.12 0.62
CA LEU A 62 17.57 11.12 0.72
C LEU A 62 16.43 11.49 -0.22
N THR A 63 16.18 10.59 -1.18
CA THR A 63 15.15 10.73 -2.19
C THR A 63 14.08 9.65 -2.02
N ILE A 64 12.83 10.05 -2.25
CA ILE A 64 11.66 9.17 -2.15
C ILE A 64 10.92 9.26 -3.48
N ARG A 65 10.67 8.12 -4.13
CA ARG A 65 9.94 8.05 -5.40
C ARG A 65 8.83 7.01 -5.30
N THR A 66 7.65 7.36 -5.80
CA THR A 66 6.55 6.40 -5.93
C THR A 66 6.80 5.56 -7.18
N LEU A 67 6.87 4.24 -7.02
CA LEU A 67 6.90 3.28 -8.13
C LEU A 67 5.48 3.04 -8.66
N ALA A 68 4.52 2.86 -7.75
CA ALA A 68 3.12 2.65 -8.06
C ALA A 68 2.21 3.04 -6.88
N GLU A 69 0.91 3.26 -7.13
CA GLU A 69 -0.11 3.38 -6.10
C GLU A 69 -1.40 2.66 -6.54
N LYS A 70 -1.66 1.50 -5.95
CA LYS A 70 -2.79 0.61 -6.32
C LYS A 70 -3.81 0.53 -5.18
N ALA A 71 -5.04 0.08 -5.46
CA ALA A 71 -5.97 -0.26 -4.41
C ALA A 71 -5.49 -1.55 -3.72
N CYS A 72 -5.66 -1.67 -2.41
CA CYS A 72 -5.22 -2.85 -1.66
C CYS A 72 -5.87 -4.14 -2.19
N ARG A 73 -7.14 -4.08 -2.61
CA ARG A 73 -7.87 -5.21 -3.21
C ARG A 73 -7.30 -5.69 -4.55
N ASP A 74 -6.55 -4.85 -5.24
CA ASP A 74 -5.95 -5.20 -6.54
C ASP A 74 -4.59 -5.89 -6.33
N VAL A 75 -4.04 -5.85 -5.10
CA VAL A 75 -2.71 -6.37 -4.75
C VAL A 75 -2.82 -7.61 -3.86
N PHE A 76 -3.71 -7.59 -2.88
CA PHE A 76 -3.83 -8.66 -1.89
C PHE A 76 -4.89 -9.69 -2.28
N LEU A 77 -4.69 -10.93 -1.83
CA LEU A 77 -5.44 -12.12 -2.27
C LEU A 77 -6.97 -12.03 -2.13
N ASN A 78 -7.46 -11.36 -1.07
CA ASN A 78 -8.88 -11.20 -0.80
C ASN A 78 -9.14 -10.02 0.15
N ASP A 79 -10.42 -9.67 0.33
CA ASP A 79 -10.86 -8.56 1.19
C ASP A 79 -10.52 -8.77 2.68
N GLU A 80 -10.45 -10.03 3.13
CA GLU A 80 -10.09 -10.34 4.52
C GLU A 80 -8.63 -9.99 4.81
N ALA A 81 -7.71 -10.29 3.89
CA ALA A 81 -6.31 -9.88 3.97
C ALA A 81 -6.20 -8.35 4.01
N VAL A 82 -6.95 -7.63 3.16
CA VAL A 82 -6.98 -6.16 3.16
C VAL A 82 -7.46 -5.62 4.51
N ARG A 83 -8.51 -6.22 5.08
CA ARG A 83 -9.07 -5.83 6.37
C ARG A 83 -8.08 -6.05 7.51
N GLN A 84 -7.42 -7.21 7.55
CA GLN A 84 -6.40 -7.53 8.56
C GLN A 84 -5.21 -6.60 8.47
N LEU A 85 -4.69 -6.35 7.26
CA LEU A 85 -3.58 -5.43 7.05
C LEU A 85 -3.96 -4.00 7.45
N THR A 86 -5.17 -3.55 7.12
CA THR A 86 -5.66 -2.23 7.54
C THR A 86 -5.72 -2.11 9.07
N LYS A 87 -6.24 -3.13 9.74
CA LYS A 87 -6.30 -3.17 11.22
C LYS A 87 -4.90 -3.15 11.82
N ALA A 88 -3.96 -3.92 11.28
CA ALA A 88 -2.56 -3.91 11.72
C ALA A 88 -1.92 -2.53 11.45
N ALA A 89 -2.14 -1.93 10.29
CA ALA A 89 -1.62 -0.62 9.93
C ALA A 89 -2.11 0.48 10.88
N GLN A 90 -3.34 0.38 11.39
CA GLN A 90 -3.86 1.34 12.36
C GLN A 90 -3.15 1.27 13.71
N GLN A 91 -2.50 0.15 14.05
CA GLN A 91 -1.76 -0.07 15.30
C GLN A 91 -0.34 0.50 15.29
N THR A 92 0.18 0.96 14.14
CA THR A 92 1.50 1.58 14.07
C THR A 92 1.54 2.90 14.84
N THR A 93 2.66 3.18 15.50
CA THR A 93 2.84 4.37 16.34
C THR A 93 4.03 5.22 15.86
N ALA A 94 4.19 6.42 16.40
CA ALA A 94 5.35 7.25 16.09
C ALA A 94 6.65 6.52 16.50
N GLY A 95 7.61 6.43 15.57
CA GLY A 95 8.87 5.70 15.79
C GLY A 95 8.78 4.18 15.59
N GLN A 96 7.58 3.62 15.37
CA GLN A 96 7.37 2.20 15.03
C GLN A 96 6.53 2.09 13.75
N PRO A 97 7.14 2.38 12.59
CA PRO A 97 6.42 2.47 11.33
C PRO A 97 6.12 1.10 10.70
N LEU A 98 6.76 0.01 11.12
CA LEU A 98 6.48 -1.34 10.62
C LEU A 98 5.06 -1.76 10.99
N ILE A 99 4.34 -2.29 10.01
CA ILE A 99 2.98 -2.80 10.25
C ILE A 99 3.10 -4.15 10.98
N PRO A 100 2.50 -4.31 12.18
CA PRO A 100 2.65 -5.50 13.01
C PRO A 100 1.79 -6.66 12.49
N VAL A 101 2.17 -7.20 11.34
CA VAL A 101 1.55 -8.39 10.75
C VAL A 101 2.04 -9.64 11.50
N PRO A 102 1.16 -10.62 11.82
CA PRO A 102 1.60 -11.90 12.39
C PRO A 102 2.67 -12.57 11.53
N LYS A 103 3.65 -13.22 12.17
CA LYS A 103 4.79 -13.83 11.49
C LYS A 103 4.37 -14.85 10.42
N ASP A 104 3.37 -15.67 10.72
CA ASP A 104 2.90 -16.72 9.82
C ASP A 104 2.17 -16.16 8.59
N ASP A 105 1.62 -14.94 8.70
CA ASP A 105 0.92 -14.27 7.60
C ASP A 105 1.85 -13.34 6.79
N CYS A 106 2.95 -12.89 7.38
CA CYS A 106 3.80 -11.84 6.85
C CYS A 106 4.30 -12.15 5.43
N TRP A 107 4.67 -13.41 5.18
CA TRP A 107 5.11 -13.85 3.85
C TRP A 107 4.04 -13.63 2.78
N TYR A 108 2.76 -13.92 3.05
CA TYR A 108 1.68 -13.75 2.06
C TYR A 108 1.50 -12.30 1.65
N PHE A 109 1.56 -11.37 2.61
CA PHE A 109 1.46 -9.94 2.33
C PHE A 109 2.67 -9.41 1.55
N LEU A 110 3.88 -9.81 1.94
CA LEU A 110 5.09 -9.36 1.26
C LEU A 110 5.23 -9.99 -0.14
N ASN A 111 4.83 -11.24 -0.31
CA ASN A 111 4.88 -11.93 -1.60
C ASN A 111 3.89 -11.31 -2.60
N ALA A 112 2.69 -10.89 -2.15
CA ALA A 112 1.78 -10.11 -2.97
C ALA A 112 2.43 -8.81 -3.48
N VAL A 113 3.12 -8.08 -2.60
CA VAL A 113 3.86 -6.87 -2.97
C VAL A 113 5.03 -7.18 -3.90
N LEU A 114 5.76 -8.28 -3.67
CA LEU A 114 6.85 -8.73 -4.53
C LEU A 114 6.36 -8.96 -5.97
N ASN A 115 5.25 -9.66 -6.14
CA ASN A 115 4.69 -9.95 -7.47
C ASN A 115 4.40 -8.66 -8.24
N GLU A 116 3.78 -7.68 -7.57
CA GLU A 116 3.45 -6.37 -8.14
C GLU A 116 4.68 -5.57 -8.58
N VAL A 117 5.77 -5.67 -7.83
CA VAL A 117 7.02 -5.00 -8.17
C VAL A 117 7.77 -5.78 -9.25
N SER A 118 7.83 -7.11 -9.14
CA SER A 118 8.54 -7.98 -10.07
C SER A 118 7.97 -7.92 -11.48
N GLU A 119 6.64 -7.83 -11.62
CA GLU A 119 5.97 -7.68 -12.91
C GLU A 119 6.49 -6.46 -13.70
N GLN A 120 6.78 -5.35 -13.00
CA GLN A 120 7.31 -4.12 -13.64
C GLN A 120 8.73 -4.28 -14.18
N PHE A 121 9.48 -5.27 -13.70
CA PHE A 121 10.87 -5.54 -14.09
C PHE A 121 11.04 -6.87 -14.84
N ALA A 122 9.95 -7.50 -15.26
CA ALA A 122 9.98 -8.79 -15.96
C ALA A 122 10.84 -8.76 -17.24
N ALA A 123 10.88 -7.62 -17.94
CA ALA A 123 11.70 -7.46 -19.13
C ALA A 123 13.19 -7.73 -18.87
N GLY A 124 13.74 -7.25 -17.75
CA GLY A 124 15.15 -7.49 -17.42
C GLY A 124 15.45 -8.95 -17.10
N LEU A 125 14.50 -9.66 -16.50
CA LEU A 125 14.61 -11.10 -16.29
C LEU A 125 14.66 -11.85 -17.63
N LEU A 126 13.78 -11.51 -18.58
CA LEU A 126 13.79 -12.10 -19.92
C LEU A 126 15.08 -11.77 -20.69
N THR A 127 15.59 -10.54 -20.58
CA THR A 127 16.88 -10.14 -21.16
C THR A 127 18.03 -11.00 -20.62
N ARG A 128 18.04 -11.27 -19.31
CA ARG A 128 19.04 -12.15 -18.68
C ARG A 128 18.92 -13.60 -19.16
N GLU A 129 17.71 -14.15 -19.21
CA GLU A 129 17.46 -15.51 -19.71
C GLU A 129 17.85 -15.65 -21.18
N ALA A 130 17.72 -14.59 -21.98
CA ALA A 130 18.19 -14.54 -23.36
C ALA A 130 19.72 -14.44 -23.50
N GLY A 131 20.47 -14.47 -22.39
CA GLY A 131 21.94 -14.39 -22.38
C GLY A 131 22.49 -12.99 -22.70
N GLN A 132 21.66 -11.94 -22.63
CA GLN A 132 22.10 -10.57 -22.86
C GLN A 132 22.70 -9.94 -21.61
N SER A 133 23.49 -8.90 -21.81
CA SER A 133 24.12 -8.17 -20.70
C SER A 133 23.06 -7.49 -19.83
N THR A 134 23.11 -7.76 -18.53
CA THR A 134 22.17 -7.21 -17.54
C THR A 134 22.91 -6.78 -16.27
N THR A 135 22.31 -5.86 -15.54
CA THR A 135 22.71 -5.48 -14.19
C THR A 135 21.66 -5.98 -13.21
N SER A 136 22.10 -6.67 -12.15
CA SER A 136 21.23 -7.16 -11.07
C SER A 136 21.49 -6.36 -9.79
N THR A 137 20.44 -5.95 -9.10
CA THR A 137 20.53 -5.21 -7.83
C THR A 137 19.56 -5.78 -6.80
N SER A 138 20.06 -6.02 -5.58
CA SER A 138 19.26 -6.53 -4.47
C SER A 138 18.55 -5.42 -3.70
N TYR A 139 17.26 -5.61 -3.50
CA TYR A 139 16.37 -4.74 -2.72
C TYR A 139 15.71 -5.52 -1.59
N VAL A 140 15.14 -4.77 -0.65
CA VAL A 140 14.34 -5.27 0.45
C VAL A 140 13.00 -4.54 0.45
N ILE A 141 11.94 -5.31 0.64
CA ILE A 141 10.56 -4.87 0.74
C ILE A 141 10.11 -5.01 2.20
N CYS A 142 9.39 -4.03 2.71
CA CYS A 142 8.63 -4.15 3.96
C CYS A 142 7.35 -3.31 3.91
N LEU A 143 6.41 -3.62 4.81
CA LEU A 143 5.15 -2.89 4.93
C LEU A 143 5.22 -1.89 6.09
N THR A 144 4.91 -0.62 5.78
CA THR A 144 5.00 0.47 6.75
C THR A 144 3.77 1.37 6.75
N ASN A 145 3.51 2.01 7.88
CA ASN A 145 2.59 3.12 8.03
C ASN A 145 3.21 4.19 8.96
N GLU A 146 3.79 5.22 8.36
CA GLU A 146 4.42 6.32 9.10
C GLU A 146 3.34 7.17 9.82
N CYS A 147 3.43 7.25 11.16
CA CYS A 147 2.43 7.90 12.02
C CYS A 147 2.97 9.10 12.82
N ASN A 148 4.06 9.72 12.38
CA ASN A 148 4.60 10.92 13.05
C ASN A 148 3.62 12.10 12.85
N GLY A 149 3.40 12.94 13.87
CA GLY A 149 2.42 14.05 13.84
C GLY A 149 2.66 15.09 12.74
N GLN A 150 3.82 15.08 12.09
CA GLN A 150 4.12 15.91 10.91
C GLN A 150 3.65 15.27 9.59
N VAL A 151 3.31 13.98 9.59
CA VAL A 151 2.78 13.24 8.44
C VAL A 151 1.31 13.61 8.26
N ARG A 152 1.04 14.38 7.20
CA ARG A 152 -0.32 14.86 6.87
C ARG A 152 -1.30 13.74 6.49
N THR A 153 -0.80 12.53 6.21
CA THR A 153 -1.58 11.46 5.58
C THR A 153 -1.03 10.09 5.97
N ARG A 154 -1.86 9.27 6.61
CA ARG A 154 -1.53 7.87 6.92
C ARG A 154 -1.92 6.99 5.74
N LYS A 155 -0.99 6.12 5.33
CA LYS A 155 -1.13 5.23 4.18
C LYS A 155 -0.33 3.96 4.43
N ILE A 156 -0.85 2.82 3.97
CA ILE A 156 -0.04 1.60 3.85
C ILE A 156 0.99 1.83 2.75
N ARG A 157 2.26 1.56 3.05
CA ARG A 157 3.36 1.69 2.10
C ARG A 157 4.14 0.40 2.02
N ALA A 158 4.32 -0.10 0.80
CA ALA A 158 5.39 -1.03 0.48
C ALA A 158 6.68 -0.22 0.28
N LEU A 159 7.55 -0.22 1.29
CA LEU A 159 8.84 0.46 1.20
C LEU A 159 9.84 -0.48 0.54
N VAL A 160 10.40 -0.01 -0.57
CA VAL A 160 11.47 -0.66 -1.33
C VAL A 160 12.76 0.11 -1.12
N VAL A 161 13.80 -0.57 -0.68
CA VAL A 161 15.13 0.02 -0.44
C VAL A 161 16.21 -0.94 -0.87
N ARG A 162 17.33 -0.45 -1.40
CA ARG A 162 18.45 -1.35 -1.71
C ARG A 162 18.94 -2.03 -0.43
N LYS A 163 19.25 -3.33 -0.52
CA LYS A 163 19.67 -4.13 0.63
C LYS A 163 20.95 -3.60 1.27
N ASP A 164 21.92 -3.23 0.43
CA ASP A 164 23.20 -2.69 0.87
C ASP A 164 23.05 -1.33 1.58
N LEU A 165 22.18 -0.45 1.08
CA LEU A 165 21.86 0.81 1.74
C LEU A 165 21.21 0.58 3.11
N LEU A 166 20.20 -0.28 3.20
CA LEU A 166 19.51 -0.54 4.47
C LEU A 166 20.46 -1.18 5.50
N SER A 167 21.36 -2.05 5.05
CA SER A 167 22.33 -2.72 5.92
C SER A 167 23.46 -1.78 6.38
N ASN A 168 23.79 -0.78 5.56
CA ASN A 168 24.93 0.13 5.75
C ASN A 168 24.49 1.60 5.64
N LEU A 169 23.48 1.99 6.41
CA LEU A 169 23.06 3.39 6.47
C LEU A 169 24.22 4.28 6.96
N PRO A 170 24.41 5.47 6.36
CA PRO A 170 25.42 6.40 6.84
C PRO A 170 25.13 6.84 8.28
N LYS A 171 26.19 7.06 9.06
CA LYS A 171 26.07 7.59 10.43
C LYS A 171 25.58 9.03 10.44
N GLU A 172 26.01 9.80 9.43
CA GLU A 172 25.61 11.19 9.26
C GLU A 172 24.22 11.28 8.63
N ARG A 173 23.43 12.23 9.11
CA ARG A 173 22.09 12.50 8.60
C ARG A 173 22.19 13.08 7.18
N PRO A 174 21.49 12.51 6.19
CA PRO A 174 21.55 13.02 4.83
C PRO A 174 20.79 14.34 4.68
N LYS A 175 21.02 15.00 3.55
CA LYS A 175 20.18 16.11 3.09
C LYS A 175 18.81 15.58 2.68
N PHE A 176 17.79 16.44 2.73
CA PHE A 176 16.42 16.08 2.38
C PHE A 176 15.89 16.95 1.25
N GLU A 177 15.16 16.35 0.30
CA GLU A 177 14.44 17.11 -0.75
C GLU A 177 13.31 17.97 -0.17
N SER A 178 12.74 17.55 0.97
CA SER A 178 11.71 18.27 1.70
C SER A 178 11.95 18.15 3.20
N PRO A 179 11.65 19.18 4.02
CA PRO A 179 11.81 19.12 5.46
C PRO A 179 11.17 17.88 6.11
N ASN A 180 10.03 17.43 5.59
CA ASN A 180 9.29 16.28 6.13
C ASN A 180 9.94 14.92 5.85
N HIS A 181 10.92 14.83 4.94
CA HIS A 181 11.59 13.55 4.64
C HIS A 181 12.48 13.06 5.79
N HIS A 182 12.68 13.86 6.84
CA HIS A 182 13.31 13.36 8.07
C HIS A 182 12.57 12.18 8.69
N VAL A 183 11.23 12.12 8.56
CA VAL A 183 10.43 10.99 9.05
C VAL A 183 10.83 9.69 8.34
N ARG A 184 11.15 9.77 7.03
CA ARG A 184 11.66 8.63 6.27
C ARG A 184 13.05 8.22 6.75
N TRP A 185 13.91 9.18 7.11
CA TRP A 185 15.23 8.86 7.67
C TRP A 185 15.12 8.12 9.01
N GLU A 186 14.27 8.61 9.92
CA GLU A 186 13.98 7.93 11.20
C GLU A 186 13.41 6.52 10.97
N THR A 187 12.52 6.41 9.99
CA THR A 187 11.97 5.12 9.55
C THR A 187 13.08 4.18 9.08
N LEU A 188 14.00 4.64 8.22
CA LEU A 188 15.13 3.82 7.75
C LEU A 188 16.02 3.33 8.90
N LEU A 189 16.33 4.18 9.87
CA LEU A 189 17.11 3.78 11.04
C LEU A 189 16.42 2.67 11.84
N HIS A 190 15.11 2.80 12.06
CA HIS A 190 14.31 1.76 12.70
C HIS A 190 14.30 0.46 11.88
N LEU A 191 14.05 0.57 10.56
CA LEU A 191 14.03 -0.57 9.66
C LEU A 191 15.38 -1.30 9.60
N ALA A 192 16.50 -0.58 9.62
CA ALA A 192 17.83 -1.20 9.62
C ALA A 192 18.09 -2.02 10.89
N ALA A 193 17.59 -1.57 12.04
CA ALA A 193 17.65 -2.35 13.28
C ALA A 193 16.73 -3.57 13.23
N MET A 194 15.48 -3.38 12.76
CA MET A 194 14.50 -4.45 12.67
C MET A 194 14.84 -5.50 11.63
N PHE A 195 15.49 -5.12 10.52
CA PHE A 195 15.94 -6.07 9.50
C PHE A 195 16.93 -7.09 10.06
N LYS A 196 17.75 -6.69 11.04
CA LYS A 196 18.68 -7.59 11.74
C LYS A 196 17.98 -8.44 12.81
N LYS A 197 17.01 -7.85 13.52
CA LYS A 197 16.34 -8.49 14.66
C LYS A 197 15.24 -9.46 14.24
N GLU A 198 14.43 -9.06 13.26
CA GLU A 198 13.21 -9.74 12.81
C GLU A 198 13.15 -9.74 11.27
N PRO A 199 14.10 -10.44 10.60
CA PRO A 199 14.22 -10.43 9.14
C PRO A 199 12.97 -10.95 8.42
N TRP A 200 12.12 -11.74 9.11
CA TRP A 200 10.86 -12.25 8.56
C TRP A 200 9.82 -11.16 8.25
N GLN A 201 9.98 -9.94 8.78
CA GLN A 201 9.15 -8.77 8.42
C GLN A 201 9.54 -8.14 7.07
N PHE A 202 10.56 -8.69 6.42
CA PHE A 202 11.15 -8.17 5.22
C PHE A 202 11.23 -9.27 4.17
N LEU A 203 11.14 -8.87 2.91
CA LEU A 203 11.32 -9.78 1.78
C LEU A 203 12.39 -9.22 0.86
N GLU A 204 13.41 -10.01 0.61
CA GLU A 204 14.45 -9.66 -0.34
C GLU A 204 13.95 -9.89 -1.77
N MET A 205 14.32 -9.00 -2.67
CA MET A 205 14.03 -9.14 -4.10
C MET A 205 15.26 -8.76 -4.92
N GLU A 206 15.39 -9.37 -6.08
CA GLU A 206 16.34 -8.96 -7.10
C GLU A 206 15.62 -8.21 -8.21
N VAL A 207 16.15 -7.04 -8.58
CA VAL A 207 15.72 -6.32 -9.77
C VAL A 207 16.82 -6.43 -10.82
N VAL A 208 16.44 -6.89 -12.00
CA VAL A 208 17.33 -7.02 -13.15
C VAL A 208 16.94 -5.96 -14.17
N THR A 209 17.93 -5.25 -14.70
CA THR A 209 17.76 -4.29 -15.79
C THR A 209 18.77 -4.59 -16.89
N PRO A 210 18.46 -4.26 -18.16
CA PRO A 210 19.48 -4.25 -19.22
C PRO A 210 20.69 -3.39 -18.81
N ALA A 211 21.89 -3.83 -19.21
CA ALA A 211 23.14 -3.09 -18.96
C ALA A 211 23.28 -1.86 -19.85
#